data_AF-A0A2K8T3Q0-F1
#
_entry.id   AF-A0A2K8T3Q0-F1
#
_cell.length_a   1.000
_cell.length_b   1.000
_cell.length_c   1.000
_cell.angle_alpha   90.00
_cell.angle_beta   90.00
_cell.angle_gamma   90.00
#
_symmetry.space_group_name_H-M   'P 1'
#
loop_
_entity.id
_entity.type
_entity.pdbx_description
1 polymer ?
#
loop_
_entity_poly.entity_id
_entity_poly.type
_entity_poly.pdbx_seq_one_letter_code
_entity_poly.pdbx_strand_id
1 'polypeptide(L)'
;MAHKYLLSYYYVSPQDAERIDTFREVSGDTEKTLVTQFTRGWIARNRDYYLKLARFDADKREISFREWAEIIVLQGVEALPPYRHELKDIPENPLKDVALPPSSELIRRGINYITLGTQNLALLKVAIHYDRDNAVGFVSRIVKEHFDRNWDKLYLPQVEAENFENWI
;
A
#
# COMPACT_ATOMS: atom_id res chain seq x y z
N MET A 1 -2.43 -15.88 -9.73
CA MET A 1 -1.49 -16.39 -8.70
C MET A 1 -1.16 -15.28 -7.72
N ALA A 2 -1.05 -15.61 -6.43
CA ALA A 2 -0.71 -14.65 -5.38
C ALA A 2 0.78 -14.77 -5.02
N HIS A 3 1.44 -13.64 -4.80
CA HIS A 3 2.87 -13.53 -4.53
C HIS A 3 3.10 -12.99 -3.13
N LYS A 4 4.15 -13.48 -2.46
CA LYS A 4 4.63 -12.89 -1.21
C LYS A 4 5.49 -11.68 -1.55
N TYR A 5 5.10 -10.52 -1.03
CA TYR A 5 5.92 -9.31 -1.06
C TYR A 5 6.52 -9.12 0.33
N LEU A 6 7.84 -9.19 0.43
CA LEU A 6 8.56 -9.07 1.70
C LEU A 6 8.33 -7.68 2.29
N LEU A 7 7.77 -7.63 3.49
CA LEU A 7 7.49 -6.42 4.24
C LEU A 7 7.61 -6.79 5.71
N SER A 8 8.83 -6.73 6.23
CA SER A 8 9.13 -7.24 7.56
C SER A 8 8.33 -6.53 8.64
N TYR A 9 8.14 -5.22 8.48
CA TYR A 9 7.41 -4.36 9.39
C TYR A 9 6.85 -3.13 8.67
N TYR A 10 6.01 -2.39 9.38
CA TYR A 10 5.51 -1.07 9.02
C TYR A 10 5.37 -0.22 10.30
N TYR A 11 5.12 1.07 10.12
CA TYR A 11 4.94 2.03 11.20
C TYR A 11 3.49 2.53 11.25
N VAL A 12 3.00 2.74 12.47
CA VAL A 12 1.66 3.29 12.73
C VAL A 12 1.69 4.26 13.89
N SER A 13 0.74 5.20 13.92
CA SER A 13 0.53 6.02 15.11
C SER A 13 0.04 5.14 16.28
N PRO A 14 0.23 5.57 17.54
CA PRO A 14 -0.34 4.85 18.70
C PRO A 14 -1.85 4.67 18.59
N GLN A 15 -2.56 5.69 18.09
CA GLN A 15 -4.00 5.62 17.85
C GLN A 15 -4.37 4.55 16.82
N ASP A 16 -3.66 4.51 15.68
CA ASP A 16 -3.96 3.50 14.66
C ASP A 16 -3.54 2.10 15.09
N ALA A 17 -2.52 1.95 15.94
CA ALA A 17 -2.17 0.67 16.54
C ALA A 17 -3.32 0.13 17.40
N GLU A 18 -3.92 0.98 18.24
CA GLU A 18 -5.11 0.64 19.04
C GLU A 18 -6.28 0.25 18.12
N ARG A 19 -6.57 1.07 17.11
CA ARG A 19 -7.63 0.78 16.11
C ARG A 19 -7.44 -0.57 15.43
N ILE A 20 -6.21 -0.92 15.07
CA ILE A 20 -5.87 -2.22 14.50
C ILE A 20 -6.17 -3.33 15.50
N ASP A 21 -5.67 -3.22 16.73
CA ASP A 21 -5.83 -4.28 17.72
C ASP A 21 -7.32 -4.48 18.08
N THR A 22 -8.08 -3.39 18.27
CA THR A 22 -9.53 -3.45 18.49
C THR A 22 -10.27 -4.08 17.31
N PHE A 23 -10.04 -3.62 16.07
CA PHE A 23 -10.79 -4.15 14.93
C PHE A 23 -10.46 -5.63 14.64
N ARG A 24 -9.24 -6.08 14.96
CA ARG A 24 -8.86 -7.49 14.81
C ARG A 24 -9.63 -8.41 15.74
N GLU A 25 -9.92 -7.97 16.96
CA GLU A 25 -10.72 -8.74 17.91
C GLU A 25 -12.13 -8.97 17.39
N VAL A 26 -12.73 -7.95 16.77
CA VAL A 26 -14.10 -8.00 16.24
C VAL A 26 -14.18 -8.76 14.90
N SER A 27 -13.28 -8.46 13.96
CA SER A 27 -13.30 -9.06 12.62
C SER A 27 -12.75 -10.48 12.54
N GLY A 28 -11.95 -10.90 13.52
CA GLY A 28 -11.19 -12.15 13.48
C GLY A 28 -10.02 -12.16 12.49
N ASP A 29 -9.77 -11.06 11.77
CA ASP A 29 -8.68 -10.96 10.82
C ASP A 29 -7.32 -10.82 11.52
N THR A 30 -6.28 -11.41 10.91
CA THR A 30 -4.91 -11.13 11.35
C THR A 30 -4.47 -9.76 10.88
N GLU A 31 -3.56 -9.10 11.60
CA GLU A 31 -2.98 -7.82 11.18
C GLU A 31 -2.37 -7.88 9.77
N LYS A 32 -1.67 -8.98 9.45
CA LYS A 32 -1.14 -9.23 8.11
C LYS A 32 -2.26 -9.24 7.06
N THR A 33 -3.41 -9.84 7.39
CA THR A 33 -4.58 -9.86 6.50
C THR A 33 -5.09 -8.45 6.28
N LEU A 34 -5.27 -7.66 7.34
CA LEU A 34 -5.72 -6.27 7.26
C LEU A 34 -4.77 -5.40 6.43
N VAL A 35 -3.47 -5.41 6.72
CA VAL A 35 -2.47 -4.63 5.97
C VAL A 35 -2.43 -5.06 4.49
N THR A 36 -2.60 -6.36 4.22
CA THR A 36 -2.73 -6.88 2.85
C THR A 36 -3.99 -6.32 2.17
N GLN A 37 -5.14 -6.32 2.85
CA GLN A 37 -6.39 -5.77 2.32
C GLN A 37 -6.29 -4.26 2.07
N PHE A 38 -5.71 -3.50 2.99
CA PHE A 38 -5.55 -2.05 2.87
C PHE A 38 -4.67 -1.70 1.67
N THR A 39 -3.53 -2.39 1.54
CA THR A 39 -2.63 -2.23 0.38
C THR A 39 -3.34 -2.56 -0.94
N ARG A 40 -4.09 -3.66 -0.99
CA ARG A 40 -4.87 -4.04 -2.18
C ARG A 40 -5.97 -3.03 -2.50
N GLY A 41 -6.68 -2.55 -1.48
CA GLY A 41 -7.75 -1.57 -1.60
C GLY A 41 -7.24 -0.23 -2.12
N TRP A 42 -6.09 0.23 -1.62
CA TRP A 42 -5.42 1.44 -2.09
C TRP A 42 -5.03 1.34 -3.56
N ILE A 43 -4.34 0.28 -3.96
CA ILE A 43 -3.93 0.05 -5.35
C ILE A 43 -5.15 -0.08 -6.26
N ALA A 44 -6.23 -0.71 -5.79
CA ALA A 44 -7.47 -0.84 -6.56
C ALA A 44 -8.16 0.50 -6.78
N ARG A 45 -8.26 1.36 -5.75
CA ARG A 45 -8.85 2.70 -5.85
C ARG A 45 -8.07 3.60 -6.81
N ASN A 46 -6.75 3.51 -6.76
CA ASN A 46 -5.84 4.34 -7.55
C ASN A 46 -5.29 3.59 -8.78
N ARG A 47 -6.01 2.57 -9.25
CA ARG A 47 -5.53 1.66 -10.31
C ARG A 47 -5.18 2.38 -11.59
N ASP A 48 -6.04 3.29 -12.04
CA ASP A 48 -5.83 4.02 -13.29
C ASP A 48 -4.58 4.89 -13.23
N TYR A 49 -4.34 5.53 -12.09
CA TYR A 49 -3.11 6.28 -11.83
C TYR A 49 -1.88 5.37 -11.96
N TYR A 50 -1.83 4.25 -11.22
CA TYR A 50 -0.66 3.38 -11.23
C TYR A 50 -0.45 2.67 -12.57
N LEU A 51 -1.51 2.37 -13.32
CA LEU A 51 -1.41 1.86 -14.68
C LEU A 51 -0.86 2.90 -15.66
N LYS A 52 -1.28 4.16 -15.55
CA LYS A 52 -0.72 5.27 -16.34
C LYS A 52 0.77 5.45 -16.02
N LEU A 53 1.13 5.45 -14.74
CA LEU A 53 2.52 5.54 -14.29
C LEU A 53 3.37 4.37 -14.80
N ALA A 54 2.86 3.14 -14.74
CA ALA A 54 3.54 1.97 -15.24
C ALA A 54 3.76 2.00 -16.77
N ARG A 55 2.75 2.46 -17.52
CA ARG A 55 2.87 2.66 -18.98
C ARG A 55 3.86 3.77 -19.33
N PHE A 56 3.82 4.86 -18.57
CA PHE A 56 4.80 5.94 -18.68
C PHE A 56 6.22 5.41 -18.44
N ASP A 57 6.45 4.62 -17.39
CA ASP A 57 7.78 4.06 -17.10
C ASP A 57 8.29 3.14 -18.21
N ALA A 58 7.42 2.30 -18.77
CA ALA A 58 7.76 1.44 -19.91
C ALA A 58 8.11 2.26 -21.17
N ASP A 59 7.32 3.30 -21.46
CA ASP A 59 7.53 4.22 -22.60
C ASP A 59 8.88 4.95 -22.50
N LYS A 60 9.21 5.50 -21.33
CA LYS A 60 10.49 6.20 -21.10
C LYS A 60 11.72 5.31 -21.22
N ARG A 61 11.54 3.99 -21.14
CA ARG A 61 12.59 2.97 -21.33
C ARG A 61 12.58 2.34 -22.72
N GLU A 62 11.60 2.68 -23.57
CA GLU A 62 11.34 2.09 -24.90
C GLU A 62 11.21 0.56 -24.88
N ILE A 63 10.53 0.03 -23.86
CA ILE A 63 10.20 -1.40 -23.78
C ILE A 63 8.70 -1.60 -23.86
N SER A 64 8.28 -2.80 -24.25
CA SER A 64 6.85 -3.12 -24.25
C SER A 64 6.30 -3.16 -22.82
N PHE A 65 5.02 -2.80 -22.64
CA PHE A 65 4.38 -2.87 -21.32
C PHE A 65 4.38 -4.30 -20.74
N ARG A 66 4.37 -5.32 -21.61
CA ARG A 66 4.47 -6.73 -21.20
C ARG A 66 5.85 -7.04 -20.64
N GLU A 67 6.90 -6.68 -21.37
CA GLU A 67 8.29 -6.86 -20.94
C GLU A 67 8.57 -6.12 -19.64
N TRP A 68 8.09 -4.87 -19.52
CA TRP A 68 8.12 -4.10 -18.28
C TRP A 68 7.49 -4.87 -17.11
N ALA A 69 6.29 -5.43 -17.30
CA ALA A 69 5.58 -6.15 -16.26
C ALA A 69 6.31 -7.44 -15.86
N GLU A 70 6.86 -8.18 -16.83
CA GLU A 70 7.63 -9.40 -16.58
C GLU A 70 8.89 -9.10 -15.76
N ILE A 71 9.65 -8.05 -16.12
CA ILE A 71 10.85 -7.62 -15.38
C ILE A 71 10.48 -7.19 -13.95
N ILE A 72 9.50 -6.30 -13.80
CA ILE A 72 9.08 -5.79 -12.49
C ILE A 72 8.64 -6.92 -11.55
N VAL A 73 7.86 -7.89 -12.05
CA VAL A 73 7.34 -8.97 -11.22
C VAL A 73 8.45 -9.92 -10.81
N LEU A 74 9.25 -10.40 -11.78
CA LEU A 74 10.22 -11.47 -11.58
C LEU A 74 11.55 -10.99 -10.98
N GLN A 75 11.99 -9.79 -11.35
CA GLN A 75 13.33 -9.29 -11.05
C GLN A 75 13.32 -8.01 -10.21
N GLY A 76 12.23 -7.22 -10.29
CA GLY A 76 12.09 -5.96 -9.57
C GLY A 76 12.50 -4.73 -10.39
N VAL A 77 12.40 -3.56 -9.76
CA VAL A 77 12.60 -2.26 -10.42
C VAL A 77 14.05 -2.06 -10.86
N GLU A 78 15.01 -2.51 -10.07
CA GLU A 78 16.45 -2.37 -10.35
C GLU A 78 16.90 -3.12 -11.61
N ALA A 79 16.15 -4.12 -12.06
CA ALA A 79 16.44 -4.87 -13.27
C ALA A 79 15.89 -4.22 -14.55
N LEU A 80 15.17 -3.09 -14.43
CA LEU A 80 14.67 -2.38 -15.59
C LEU A 80 15.83 -1.70 -16.35
N PRO A 81 15.81 -1.71 -17.70
CA PRO A 81 16.82 -1.02 -18.49
C PRO A 81 16.80 0.49 -18.21
N PRO A 82 17.93 1.20 -18.34
CA PRO A 82 18.00 2.62 -18.06
C PRO A 82 16.99 3.41 -18.92
N TYR A 83 16.57 4.56 -18.40
CA TYR A 83 15.71 5.48 -19.15
C TYR A 83 16.43 5.98 -20.41
N ARG A 84 15.70 5.98 -21.54
CA ARG A 84 16.17 6.55 -22.81
C ARG A 84 15.71 7.97 -23.01
N HIS A 85 14.66 8.37 -22.28
CA HIS A 85 14.07 9.69 -22.33
C HIS A 85 14.05 10.33 -20.94
N GLU A 86 14.07 11.66 -20.92
CA GLU A 86 13.95 12.42 -19.68
C GLU A 86 12.58 12.18 -19.01
N LEU A 87 12.59 12.10 -17.68
CA LEU A 87 11.40 11.95 -16.87
C LEU A 87 10.76 13.32 -16.61
N LYS A 88 9.93 13.77 -17.55
CA LYS A 88 9.06 14.94 -17.40
C LYS A 88 7.60 14.51 -17.24
N ASP A 89 6.79 15.38 -16.64
CA ASP A 89 5.34 15.21 -16.53
C ASP A 89 4.93 13.92 -15.81
N ILE A 90 5.66 13.57 -14.75
CA ILE A 90 5.33 12.43 -13.91
C ILE A 90 3.94 12.66 -13.29
N PRO A 91 3.00 11.71 -13.42
CA PRO A 91 1.69 11.81 -12.80
C PRO A 91 1.78 12.13 -11.30
N GLU A 92 0.85 12.94 -10.80
CA GLU A 92 0.86 13.35 -9.40
C GLU A 92 0.47 12.21 -8.46
N ASN A 93 1.33 11.94 -7.47
CA ASN A 93 1.18 10.84 -6.56
C ASN A 93 -0.03 10.99 -5.61
N PRO A 94 -0.96 10.01 -5.55
CA PRO A 94 -2.13 10.08 -4.69
C PRO A 94 -1.81 9.97 -3.18
N LEU A 95 -0.61 9.54 -2.78
CA LEU A 95 -0.17 9.53 -1.37
C LEU A 95 0.62 10.77 -0.95
N LYS A 96 0.76 11.79 -1.82
CA LYS A 96 1.63 12.96 -1.55
C LYS A 96 1.29 13.70 -0.25
N ASP A 97 0.00 13.76 0.10
CA ASP A 97 -0.48 14.55 1.23
C ASP A 97 -0.59 13.73 2.53
N VAL A 98 -0.30 12.43 2.46
CA VAL A 98 -0.35 11.54 3.62
C VAL A 98 1.01 11.57 4.32
N ALA A 99 1.21 12.52 5.24
CA ALA A 99 2.42 12.56 6.03
C ALA A 99 2.33 11.62 7.25
N LEU A 100 3.43 10.94 7.55
CA LEU A 100 3.61 10.27 8.84
C LEU A 100 4.31 11.22 9.81
N PRO A 101 3.98 11.18 11.11
CA PRO A 101 4.77 11.87 12.13
C PRO A 101 6.20 11.30 12.19
N PRO A 102 7.12 11.98 12.91
CA PRO A 102 8.47 11.48 13.11
C PRO A 102 8.50 10.04 13.62
N SER A 103 9.49 9.25 13.20
CA SER A 103 9.58 7.82 13.55
C SER A 103 9.68 7.56 15.06
N SER A 104 10.11 8.54 15.85
CA SER A 104 10.14 8.48 17.33
C SER A 104 8.75 8.41 17.96
N GLU A 105 7.73 8.85 17.23
CA GLU A 105 6.33 8.86 17.68
C GLU A 105 5.54 7.68 17.10
N LEU A 106 6.18 6.86 16.26
CA LEU A 106 5.55 5.74 15.57
C LEU A 106 5.88 4.41 16.24
N ILE A 107 4.89 3.52 16.24
CA ILE A 107 5.04 2.13 16.70
C ILE A 107 5.41 1.26 15.51
N ARG A 108 6.48 0.48 15.66
CA ARG A 108 6.90 -0.53 14.68
C ARG A 108 6.07 -1.81 14.87
N ARG A 109 5.36 -2.24 13.82
CA ARG A 109 4.55 -3.46 13.81
C ARG A 109 5.09 -4.49 12.82
N GLY A 110 5.32 -5.71 13.26
CA GLY A 110 5.93 -6.79 12.45
C GLY A 110 4.89 -7.67 11.75
N ILE A 111 5.04 -7.86 10.44
CA ILE A 111 4.10 -8.68 9.64
C ILE A 111 4.78 -9.66 8.66
N ASN A 112 6.12 -9.59 8.53
CA ASN A 112 6.98 -10.41 7.67
C ASN A 112 6.78 -10.22 6.15
N TYR A 113 5.55 -10.37 5.66
CA TYR A 113 5.19 -10.19 4.25
C TYR A 113 3.71 -9.89 4.09
N ILE A 114 3.34 -9.30 2.96
CA ILE A 114 1.96 -9.21 2.48
C ILE A 114 1.76 -10.04 1.22
N THR A 115 0.51 -10.34 0.87
CA THR A 115 0.20 -11.19 -0.28
C THR A 115 -0.53 -10.39 -1.37
N LEU A 116 0.07 -10.31 -2.56
CA LEU A 116 -0.46 -9.51 -3.67
C LEU A 116 -0.63 -10.34 -4.94
N GLY A 117 -1.67 -10.06 -5.72
CA GLY A 117 -1.76 -10.58 -7.09
C GLY A 117 -0.70 -9.97 -7.99
N THR A 118 -0.40 -10.63 -9.12
CA THR A 118 0.67 -10.22 -10.06
C THR A 118 0.63 -8.74 -10.43
N GLN A 119 -0.54 -8.23 -10.85
CA GLN A 119 -0.65 -6.81 -11.22
C GLN A 119 -0.45 -5.90 -10.02
N ASN A 120 -1.10 -6.16 -8.88
CA ASN A 120 -0.93 -5.34 -7.68
C ASN A 120 0.52 -5.32 -7.19
N LEU A 121 1.24 -6.44 -7.30
CA LEU A 121 2.67 -6.51 -6.99
C LEU A 121 3.46 -5.55 -7.89
N ALA A 122 3.21 -5.58 -9.20
CA ALA A 122 3.90 -4.70 -10.14
C ALA A 122 3.59 -3.22 -9.89
N LEU A 123 2.31 -2.91 -9.66
CA LEU A 123 1.85 -1.56 -9.37
C LEU A 123 2.41 -1.04 -8.04
N LEU A 124 2.51 -1.87 -7.01
CA LEU A 124 3.14 -1.48 -5.74
C LEU A 124 4.63 -1.14 -5.93
N LYS A 125 5.38 -1.99 -6.65
CA LYS A 125 6.81 -1.79 -6.88
C LYS A 125 7.10 -0.48 -7.63
N VAL A 126 6.35 -0.19 -8.69
CA VAL A 126 6.52 1.08 -9.44
C VAL A 126 6.05 2.29 -8.64
N ALA A 127 5.00 2.14 -7.84
CA ALA A 127 4.53 3.22 -6.97
C ALA A 127 5.60 3.64 -5.97
N ILE A 128 6.21 2.68 -5.27
CA ILE A 128 7.30 2.91 -4.32
C ILE A 128 8.49 3.61 -5.01
N HIS A 129 8.89 3.12 -6.19
CA HIS A 129 9.99 3.70 -6.97
C HIS A 129 9.79 5.18 -7.29
N TYR A 130 8.62 5.55 -7.81
CA TYR A 130 8.34 6.93 -8.20
C TYR A 130 8.05 7.85 -7.03
N ASP A 131 7.51 7.32 -5.95
CA ASP A 131 7.30 8.05 -4.71
C ASP A 131 8.64 8.39 -4.02
N ARG A 132 9.73 7.66 -4.35
CA ARG A 132 11.06 7.76 -3.71
C ARG A 132 11.04 7.46 -2.22
N ASP A 133 10.06 6.66 -1.80
CA ASP A 133 9.97 6.10 -0.46
C ASP A 133 10.45 4.65 -0.48
N ASN A 134 10.65 4.07 0.70
CA ASN A 134 10.86 2.65 0.85
C ASN A 134 9.50 1.93 1.05
N ALA A 135 9.52 0.61 0.93
CA ALA A 135 8.31 -0.22 1.08
C ALA A 135 7.62 -0.04 2.45
N VAL A 136 8.40 0.16 3.51
CA VAL A 136 7.89 0.35 4.87
C VAL A 136 7.13 1.67 4.97
N GLY A 137 7.74 2.79 4.57
CA GLY A 137 7.13 4.12 4.60
C GLY A 137 5.87 4.19 3.73
N PHE A 138 5.94 3.63 2.52
CA PHE A 138 4.83 3.67 1.58
C PHE A 138 3.62 2.90 2.12
N VAL A 139 3.82 1.68 2.63
CA VAL A 139 2.72 0.89 3.22
C VAL A 139 2.22 1.50 4.52
N SER A 140 3.09 2.11 5.32
CA SER A 140 2.69 2.82 6.54
C SER A 140 1.74 3.99 6.23
N ARG A 141 2.03 4.76 5.17
CA ARG A 141 1.13 5.82 4.68
C ARG A 141 -0.19 5.28 4.16
N ILE A 142 -0.18 4.14 3.46
CA ILE A 142 -1.43 3.47 3.05
C ILE A 142 -2.29 3.12 4.27
N VAL A 143 -1.68 2.54 5.32
CA VAL A 143 -2.43 2.16 6.53
C VAL A 143 -3.03 3.40 7.19
N LYS A 144 -2.25 4.48 7.31
CA LYS A 144 -2.75 5.76 7.83
C LYS A 144 -3.93 6.29 7.01
N GLU A 145 -3.78 6.42 5.69
CA GLU A 145 -4.87 6.88 4.80
C GLU A 145 -6.13 6.04 4.99
N HIS A 146 -5.94 4.73 5.12
CA HIS A 146 -7.03 3.81 5.23
C HIS A 146 -7.81 3.99 6.54
N PHE A 147 -7.14 4.22 7.67
CA PHE A 147 -7.84 4.54 8.92
C PHE A 147 -8.46 5.93 8.89
N ASP A 148 -7.73 6.95 8.43
CA ASP A 148 -8.24 8.32 8.34
C ASP A 148 -9.54 8.39 7.53
N ARG A 149 -9.68 7.58 6.48
CA ARG A 149 -10.87 7.57 5.64
C ARG A 149 -12.01 6.70 6.15
N ASN A 150 -11.73 5.57 6.78
CA ASN A 150 -12.73 4.53 7.04
C ASN A 150 -13.05 4.26 8.50
N TRP A 151 -12.24 4.71 9.46
CA TRP A 151 -12.43 4.34 10.86
C TRP A 151 -13.83 4.69 11.35
N ASP A 152 -14.19 5.97 11.36
CA ASP A 152 -15.47 6.43 11.90
C ASP A 152 -16.66 5.96 11.08
N LYS A 153 -16.46 5.70 9.78
CA LYS A 153 -17.55 5.39 8.85
C LYS A 153 -17.86 3.91 8.73
N LEU A 154 -16.84 3.05 8.82
CA LEU A 154 -16.96 1.63 8.52
C LEU A 154 -16.57 0.75 9.71
N TYR A 155 -15.51 1.09 10.44
CA TYR A 155 -14.94 0.20 11.45
C TYR A 155 -15.51 0.45 12.85
N LEU A 156 -15.57 1.72 13.27
CA LEU A 156 -16.10 2.08 14.58
C LEU A 156 -17.54 1.56 14.78
N PRO A 157 -18.48 1.68 13.82
CA PRO A 157 -19.83 1.13 13.99
C PRO A 157 -19.85 -0.40 14.17
N GLN A 158 -18.93 -1.14 13.53
CA GLN A 158 -18.82 -2.59 13.72
C GLN A 158 -18.30 -2.92 15.11
N VAL A 159 -17.32 -2.16 15.60
CA VAL A 159 -16.78 -2.31 16.96
C VAL A 159 -17.85 -2.00 18.01
N GLU A 160 -18.58 -0.91 17.84
CA GLU A 160 -19.67 -0.52 18.73
C GLU A 160 -20.82 -1.55 18.73
N ALA A 161 -21.08 -2.19 17.59
CA ALA A 161 -22.05 -3.26 17.46
C ALA A 161 -21.63 -4.58 18.13
N GLU A 162 -20.45 -4.70 18.75
CA GLU A 162 -20.20 -5.84 19.66
C GLU A 162 -20.88 -5.65 21.03
N ASN A 163 -21.27 -4.41 21.38
CA ASN A 163 -22.11 -4.15 22.54
C ASN A 163 -23.59 -4.25 22.14
N PHE A 164 -24.31 -5.22 22.72
CA PHE A 164 -25.75 -5.43 22.49
C PHE A 164 -26.61 -4.19 22.77
N GLU A 165 -26.15 -3.28 23.65
CA GLU A 165 -26.86 -2.02 23.94
C GLU A 165 -26.93 -1.08 22.73
N ASN A 166 -26.04 -1.25 21.77
CA ASN A 166 -25.96 -0.41 20.57
C ASN A 166 -26.81 -0.95 19.39
N TRP A 167 -27.58 -2.03 19.58
CA TRP A 167 -28.37 -2.70 18.51
C TRP A 167 -29.79 -2.13 18.32
N ILE A 168 -29.96 -0.81 18.49
CA ILE A 168 -31.26 -0.13 18.49
C ILE A 168 -31.69 0.26 17.07
#